data_AF-A0A534M723-F1
#
_entry.id   AF-A0A534M723-F1
#
_cell.length_a   1.000
_cell.length_b   1.000
_cell.length_c   1.000
_cell.angle_alpha   90.00
_cell.angle_beta   90.00
_cell.angle_gamma   90.00
#
_symmetry.space_group_name_H-M   'P 1'
#
loop_
_entity.id
_entity.type
_entity.pdbx_description
1 polymer ?
#
loop_
_entity_poly.entity_id
_entity_poly.type
_entity_poly.pdbx_seq_one_letter_code
_entity_poly.pdbx_strand_id
1 'polypeptide(L)'
;MEAVAQQIAERVRDAPMVRIVTHIDTDGITGGAIASEALDRAGIAHEVAFVKKLDEPVITELKRRGTPLVWFIDLGAGMMHALHGLDAVITDHHVPTEREVPKVLRSDLMRFAESQDRILMLNPHLEGAGSDVASGAGCAYAVARALAPTNRDLAAVAIVGAIGDVQDQEFRRLSGYNRTILQDGIDAGVLRAHIDLRLFGRETRPAYKMLQYASDPWIPRL
;
A
#
# COMPACT_ATOMS: atom_id res chain seq x y z
N MET A 1 -5.58 -9.81 7.26
CA MET A 1 -5.64 -8.88 6.12
C MET A 1 -7.07 -8.52 5.76
N GLU A 2 -7.91 -9.49 5.33
CA GLU A 2 -9.29 -9.23 4.84
C GLU A 2 -10.19 -8.44 5.79
N ALA A 3 -10.23 -8.81 7.07
CA ALA A 3 -11.13 -8.17 8.03
C ALA A 3 -10.80 -6.68 8.23
N VAL A 4 -9.51 -6.34 8.32
CA VAL A 4 -9.06 -4.95 8.44
C VAL A 4 -9.26 -4.21 7.12
N ALA A 5 -9.01 -4.86 5.98
CA ALA A 5 -9.29 -4.27 4.67
C ALA A 5 -10.79 -3.92 4.50
N GLN A 6 -11.68 -4.78 5.00
CA GLN A 6 -13.12 -4.54 5.01
C GLN A 6 -13.51 -3.34 5.88
N GLN A 7 -12.94 -3.25 7.09
CA GLN A 7 -13.16 -2.09 7.98
C GLN A 7 -12.68 -0.77 7.35
N ILE A 8 -11.52 -0.79 6.70
CA ILE A 8 -10.99 0.37 5.98
C ILE A 8 -11.90 0.72 4.78
N ALA A 9 -12.37 -0.27 4.02
CA ALA A 9 -13.26 -0.05 2.89
C ALA A 9 -14.59 0.58 3.33
N GLU A 10 -15.16 0.16 4.46
CA GLU A 10 -16.34 0.79 5.06
C GLU A 10 -16.06 2.25 5.45
N ARG A 11 -14.92 2.49 6.12
CA ARG A 11 -14.51 3.84 6.52
C ARG A 11 -14.31 4.79 5.34
N VAL A 12 -13.76 4.27 4.25
CA VAL A 12 -13.54 4.98 2.99
C VAL A 12 -14.86 5.26 2.28
N ARG A 13 -15.81 4.31 2.29
CA ARG A 13 -17.13 4.46 1.65
C ARG A 13 -17.96 5.57 2.27
N ASP A 14 -17.83 5.78 3.58
CA ASP A 14 -18.56 6.82 4.31
C ASP A 14 -17.91 8.21 4.19
N ALA A 15 -16.71 8.31 3.60
CA ALA A 15 -16.01 9.59 3.47
C ALA A 15 -16.57 10.41 2.29
N PRO A 16 -16.85 11.70 2.48
CA PRO A 16 -17.31 12.57 1.38
C PRO A 16 -16.20 12.84 0.35
N MET A 17 -14.94 12.74 0.78
CA MET A 17 -13.76 12.86 -0.05
C MET A 17 -12.57 12.18 0.62
N VAL A 18 -11.72 11.54 -0.18
CA VAL A 18 -10.46 10.93 0.27
C VAL A 18 -9.27 11.65 -0.34
N ARG A 19 -8.26 11.96 0.46
CA ARG A 19 -6.95 12.38 -0.08
C ARG A 19 -5.97 11.23 0.02
N ILE A 20 -5.56 10.70 -1.13
CA ILE A 20 -4.52 9.69 -1.22
C ILE A 20 -3.18 10.39 -1.11
N VAL A 21 -2.34 9.94 -0.18
CA VAL A 21 -0.96 10.39 -0.01
C VAL A 21 -0.08 9.16 -0.11
N THR A 22 0.75 9.10 -1.14
CA THR A 22 1.48 7.86 -1.47
C THR A 22 2.92 8.11 -1.84
N HIS A 23 3.75 7.08 -1.65
CA HIS A 23 5.17 7.13 -1.97
C HIS A 23 5.42 7.26 -3.49
N ILE A 24 6.63 7.68 -3.87
CA ILE A 24 6.97 8.01 -5.28
C ILE A 24 7.64 6.86 -6.04
N ASP A 25 7.90 5.73 -5.39
CA ASP A 25 8.46 4.56 -6.07
C ASP A 25 7.37 3.71 -6.73
N THR A 26 7.75 2.55 -7.26
CA THR A 26 6.81 1.67 -7.96
C THR A 26 5.68 1.19 -7.05
N ASP A 27 5.96 0.91 -5.78
CA ASP A 27 4.95 0.38 -4.86
C ASP A 27 3.95 1.47 -4.44
N GLY A 28 4.44 2.64 -4.07
CA GLY A 28 3.58 3.81 -3.84
C GLY A 28 2.77 4.21 -5.08
N ILE A 29 3.40 4.32 -6.26
CA ILE A 29 2.70 4.70 -7.49
C ILE A 29 1.58 3.72 -7.84
N THR A 30 1.85 2.43 -7.79
CA THR A 30 0.85 1.40 -8.10
C THR A 30 -0.24 1.35 -7.02
N GLY A 31 0.12 1.46 -5.74
CA GLY A 31 -0.84 1.53 -4.65
C GLY A 31 -1.77 2.74 -4.75
N GLY A 32 -1.22 3.92 -5.06
CA GLY A 32 -1.98 5.13 -5.33
C GLY A 32 -2.92 5.00 -6.52
N ALA A 33 -2.47 4.39 -7.61
CA ALA A 33 -3.30 4.12 -8.79
C ALA A 33 -4.45 3.15 -8.48
N ILE A 34 -4.19 2.09 -7.72
CA ILE A 34 -5.21 1.12 -7.29
C ILE A 34 -6.27 1.80 -6.43
N ALA A 35 -5.86 2.60 -5.44
CA ALA A 35 -6.80 3.33 -4.60
C ALA A 35 -7.61 4.34 -5.40
N SER A 36 -6.97 5.11 -6.28
CA SER A 36 -7.61 6.11 -7.14
C SER A 36 -8.67 5.47 -8.04
N GLU A 37 -8.32 4.41 -8.77
CA GLU A 37 -9.24 3.69 -9.65
C GLU A 37 -10.39 3.04 -8.86
N ALA A 38 -10.11 2.47 -7.69
CA ALA A 38 -11.15 1.87 -6.84
C ALA A 38 -12.14 2.92 -6.32
N LEU A 39 -11.67 4.11 -5.95
CA LEU A 39 -12.51 5.23 -5.51
C LEU A 39 -13.33 5.80 -6.67
N ASP A 40 -12.75 5.95 -7.86
CA ASP A 40 -13.48 6.36 -9.07
C ASP A 40 -14.64 5.39 -9.38
N ARG A 41 -14.36 4.09 -9.35
CA ARG A 41 -15.39 3.05 -9.54
C ARG A 41 -16.48 3.06 -8.47
N ALA A 42 -16.14 3.46 -7.24
CA ALA A 42 -17.08 3.60 -6.14
C ALA A 42 -17.83 4.95 -6.16
N GLY A 43 -17.48 5.87 -7.08
CA GLY A 43 -18.06 7.22 -7.14
C GLY A 43 -17.64 8.13 -5.97
N ILE A 44 -16.48 7.87 -5.37
CA ILE A 44 -15.96 8.62 -4.21
C ILE A 44 -14.96 9.66 -4.70
N ALA A 45 -15.25 10.94 -4.42
CA ALA A 45 -14.38 12.04 -4.79
C ALA A 45 -13.00 11.90 -4.11
N HIS A 46 -11.92 12.10 -4.87
CA HIS A 46 -10.60 11.98 -4.30
C HIS A 46 -9.55 12.84 -5.02
N GLU A 47 -8.43 13.03 -4.33
CA GLU A 47 -7.22 13.65 -4.87
C GLU A 47 -6.00 12.79 -4.51
N VAL A 48 -5.00 12.79 -5.38
CA VAL A 48 -3.74 12.04 -5.17
C VAL A 48 -2.57 13.00 -5.02
N ALA A 49 -1.76 12.78 -3.99
CA ALA A 49 -0.50 13.48 -3.76
C ALA A 49 0.64 12.47 -3.60
N PHE A 50 1.65 12.58 -4.45
CA PHE A 50 2.87 11.77 -4.37
C PHE A 50 3.92 12.49 -3.53
N VAL A 51 4.49 11.79 -2.54
CA VAL A 51 5.49 12.34 -1.64
C VAL A 51 6.70 11.41 -1.54
N LYS A 52 7.89 11.99 -1.48
CA LYS A 52 9.12 11.21 -1.30
C LYS A 52 9.21 10.55 0.07
N LYS A 53 8.61 11.18 1.08
CA LYS A 53 8.51 10.69 2.44
C LYS A 53 7.39 11.41 3.14
N LEU A 54 6.87 10.82 4.19
CA LEU A 54 5.96 11.50 5.09
C LEU A 54 6.76 12.23 6.17
N ASP A 55 6.78 13.56 6.11
CA ASP A 55 7.46 14.42 7.08
C ASP A 55 6.51 15.44 7.72
N GLU A 56 7.00 16.15 8.74
CA GLU A 56 6.22 17.13 9.49
C GLU A 56 5.57 18.23 8.61
N PRO A 57 6.26 18.81 7.60
CA PRO A 57 5.63 19.73 6.66
C PRO A 57 4.41 19.15 5.95
N VAL A 58 4.52 17.93 5.40
CA VAL A 58 3.39 17.26 4.73
C VAL A 58 2.23 17.04 5.69
N ILE A 59 2.51 16.52 6.89
CA ILE A 59 1.47 16.27 7.92
C ILE A 59 0.81 17.58 8.37
N THR A 60 1.59 18.65 8.55
CA THR A 60 1.08 19.96 8.98
C THR A 60 0.14 20.54 7.92
N GLU A 61 0.49 20.44 6.64
CA GLU A 61 -0.37 20.89 5.56
C GLU A 61 -1.67 20.08 5.47
N LEU A 62 -1.60 18.75 5.65
CA LEU A 62 -2.78 17.89 5.69
C LEU A 62 -3.74 18.27 6.82
N LYS A 63 -3.21 18.56 8.02
CA LYS A 63 -4.00 19.04 9.17
C LYS A 63 -4.62 20.40 8.89
N ARG A 64 -3.85 21.34 8.31
CA ARG A 64 -4.32 22.69 8.00
C ARG A 64 -5.47 22.70 6.99
N ARG A 65 -5.45 21.80 6.01
CA ARG A 65 -6.49 21.68 4.99
C ARG A 65 -7.82 21.14 5.53
N GLY A 66 -7.83 20.45 6.68
CA GLY A 66 -9.04 19.86 7.24
C GLY A 66 -9.63 18.78 6.33
N THR A 67 -8.78 17.96 5.70
CA THR A 67 -9.23 16.88 4.81
C THR A 67 -10.14 15.90 5.55
N PRO A 68 -11.30 15.50 4.98
CA PRO A 68 -12.22 14.58 5.65
C PRO A 68 -11.59 13.22 5.98
N LEU A 69 -10.91 12.59 5.01
CA LEU A 69 -10.18 11.34 5.23
C LEU A 69 -8.87 11.34 4.42
N VAL A 70 -7.77 10.95 5.05
CA VAL A 70 -6.48 10.75 4.37
C VAL A 70 -6.17 9.27 4.24
N TRP A 71 -5.87 8.79 3.04
CA TRP A 71 -5.41 7.43 2.80
C TRP A 71 -3.91 7.45 2.50
N PHE A 72 -3.11 6.99 3.46
CA PHE A 72 -1.67 6.83 3.31
C PHE A 72 -1.34 5.46 2.72
N ILE A 73 -0.52 5.44 1.66
CA ILE A 73 -0.16 4.21 0.94
C ILE A 73 1.34 4.11 0.76
N ASP A 74 1.92 2.99 1.21
CA ASP A 74 3.38 2.75 1.24
C ASP A 74 4.15 3.79 2.08
N LEU A 75 3.49 4.30 3.12
CA LEU A 75 4.04 5.18 4.12
C LEU A 75 3.04 5.32 5.29
N GLY A 76 3.52 5.88 6.40
CA GLY A 76 2.69 6.24 7.55
C GLY A 76 2.89 5.36 8.77
N ALA A 77 3.23 4.07 8.61
CA ALA A 77 3.44 3.17 9.75
C ALA A 77 4.57 3.65 10.67
N GLY A 78 5.62 4.27 10.10
CA GLY A 78 6.73 4.87 10.84
C GLY A 78 6.45 6.24 11.48
N MET A 79 5.27 6.83 11.26
CA MET A 79 4.94 8.20 11.69
C MET A 79 3.67 8.29 12.54
N MET A 80 3.26 7.17 13.15
CA MET A 80 2.00 7.07 13.92
C MET A 80 1.84 8.15 15.00
N HIS A 81 2.94 8.54 15.67
CA HIS A 81 2.98 9.59 16.68
C HIS A 81 2.61 10.98 16.12
N ALA A 82 2.95 11.26 14.86
CA ALA A 82 2.74 12.57 14.23
C ALA A 82 1.35 12.70 13.58
N LEU A 83 0.67 11.58 13.31
CA LEU A 83 -0.64 11.56 12.66
C LEU A 83 -1.81 11.96 13.57
N HIS A 84 -1.56 12.17 14.87
CA HIS A 84 -2.61 12.61 15.80
C HIS A 84 -3.35 13.86 15.30
N GLY A 85 -4.69 13.81 15.33
CA GLY A 85 -5.57 14.87 14.89
C GLY A 85 -6.00 14.77 13.42
N LEU A 86 -5.45 13.82 12.66
CA LEU A 86 -5.98 13.44 11.36
C LEU A 86 -7.02 12.32 11.52
N ASP A 87 -7.91 12.26 10.54
CA ASP A 87 -8.75 11.11 10.25
C ASP A 87 -8.11 10.39 9.07
N ALA A 88 -7.66 9.15 9.27
CA ALA A 88 -6.80 8.48 8.31
C ALA A 88 -6.97 6.97 8.25
N VAL A 89 -6.65 6.42 7.08
CA VAL A 89 -6.42 4.99 6.88
C VAL A 89 -5.03 4.80 6.29
N ILE A 90 -4.36 3.71 6.66
CA ILE A 90 -2.99 3.40 6.26
C ILE A 90 -2.97 2.01 5.64
N THR A 91 -2.42 1.89 4.44
CA THR A 91 -2.08 0.60 3.81
C THR A 91 -0.58 0.59 3.55
N ASP A 92 0.16 -0.07 4.44
CA ASP A 92 1.62 0.01 4.52
C ASP A 92 2.18 -1.34 4.98
N HIS A 93 3.45 -1.60 4.71
CA HIS A 93 4.15 -2.83 5.05
C HIS A 93 5.47 -2.58 5.80
N HIS A 94 5.84 -1.31 5.99
CA HIS A 94 6.96 -0.91 6.83
C HIS A 94 6.71 -1.27 8.30
N VAL A 95 7.78 -1.48 9.07
CA VAL A 95 7.68 -1.76 10.51
C VAL A 95 7.00 -0.57 11.22
N PRO A 96 5.87 -0.78 11.91
CA PRO A 96 5.18 0.30 12.61
C PRO A 96 5.99 0.84 13.79
N THR A 97 5.97 2.16 13.97
CA THR A 97 6.40 2.79 15.24
C THR A 97 5.29 2.70 16.28
N GLU A 98 5.68 2.62 17.56
CA GLU A 98 4.71 2.70 18.66
C GLU A 98 3.93 4.03 18.62
N ARG A 99 2.63 3.93 18.92
CA ARG A 99 1.76 5.09 19.01
C ARG A 99 1.95 5.74 20.38
N GLU A 100 2.86 6.71 20.48
CA GLU A 100 2.94 7.55 21.67
C GLU A 100 1.73 8.47 21.74
N VAL A 101 0.76 8.16 22.62
CA VAL A 101 -0.36 9.07 22.87
C VAL A 101 0.11 10.20 23.79
N PRO A 102 0.00 11.49 23.37
CA PRO A 102 0.38 12.65 24.19
C PRO A 102 -0.21 12.59 25.59
N LYS A 103 0.61 12.87 26.63
CA LYS A 103 0.17 12.83 28.04
C LYS A 103 -1.06 13.69 28.31
N VAL A 104 -1.24 14.79 27.57
CA VAL A 104 -2.38 15.71 27.67
C VAL A 104 -3.71 15.06 27.26
N LEU A 105 -3.67 14.06 26.36
CA LEU A 105 -4.86 13.29 25.99
C LEU A 105 -5.14 12.17 26.99
N ARG A 106 -4.12 11.68 27.72
CA ARG A 106 -4.30 10.63 28.74
C ARG A 106 -5.07 11.10 29.97
N SER A 107 -5.10 12.41 30.24
CA SER A 107 -5.85 12.98 31.37
C SER A 107 -7.36 13.09 31.12
N ASP A 108 -7.81 12.93 29.87
CA ASP A 108 -9.22 12.97 29.48
C ASP A 108 -9.57 11.68 28.74
N LEU A 109 -10.13 10.71 29.47
CA LEU A 109 -10.43 9.36 28.95
C LEU A 109 -11.36 9.38 27.74
N MET A 110 -12.28 10.35 27.65
CA MET A 110 -13.20 10.48 26.52
C MET A 110 -12.46 10.97 25.27
N ARG A 111 -11.64 12.03 25.40
CA ARG A 111 -10.79 12.49 24.29
C ARG A 111 -9.75 11.47 23.88
N PHE A 112 -9.24 10.68 24.83
CA PHE A 112 -8.33 9.58 24.55
C PHE A 112 -9.00 8.50 23.68
N ALA A 113 -10.20 8.05 24.06
CA ALA A 113 -10.98 7.08 23.30
C ALA A 113 -11.34 7.60 21.90
N GLU A 114 -11.85 8.83 21.79
CA GLU A 114 -12.13 9.48 20.50
C GLU A 114 -10.88 9.64 19.62
N SER A 115 -9.69 9.79 20.22
CA SER A 115 -8.44 9.91 19.47
C SER A 115 -7.97 8.56 18.90
N GLN A 116 -8.28 7.44 19.56
CA GLN A 116 -7.85 6.11 19.09
C GLN A 116 -8.59 5.68 17.82
N ASP A 117 -9.87 6.04 17.69
CA ASP A 117 -10.77 5.63 16.60
C ASP A 117 -10.51 6.27 15.22
N ARG A 118 -9.57 7.21 15.12
CA ARG A 118 -9.39 7.99 13.88
C ARG A 118 -8.36 7.43 12.89
N ILE A 119 -7.60 6.41 13.27
CA ILE A 119 -6.56 5.86 12.40
C ILE A 119 -6.68 4.35 12.33
N LEU A 120 -7.08 3.84 11.17
CA LEU A 120 -7.05 2.42 10.85
C LEU A 120 -5.79 2.11 10.05
N MET A 121 -5.15 0.97 10.31
CA MET A 121 -3.96 0.55 9.58
C MET A 121 -4.07 -0.92 9.19
N LEU A 122 -3.99 -1.17 7.88
CA LEU A 122 -3.73 -2.49 7.33
C LEU A 122 -2.22 -2.60 7.11
N ASN A 123 -1.58 -3.40 7.95
CA ASN A 123 -0.16 -3.68 7.85
C ASN A 123 0.12 -5.12 8.31
N PRO A 124 0.82 -5.96 7.51
CA PRO A 124 1.09 -7.36 7.87
C PRO A 124 1.78 -7.56 9.23
N HIS A 125 2.59 -6.60 9.68
CA HIS A 125 3.25 -6.66 10.99
C HIS A 125 2.26 -6.72 12.15
N LEU A 126 1.07 -6.12 12.01
CA LEU A 126 0.03 -6.16 13.05
C LEU A 126 -0.60 -7.55 13.22
N GLU A 127 -0.39 -8.44 12.24
CA GLU A 127 -0.84 -9.84 12.27
C GLU A 127 0.32 -10.82 12.50
N GLY A 128 1.50 -10.32 12.86
CA GLY A 128 2.69 -11.12 13.14
C GLY A 128 3.41 -11.65 11.88
N ALA A 129 3.12 -11.08 10.70
CA ALA A 129 3.82 -11.39 9.46
C ALA A 129 4.90 -10.34 9.14
N GLY A 130 5.84 -10.68 8.25
CA GLY A 130 6.90 -9.78 7.80
C GLY A 130 6.46 -8.80 6.71
N SER A 131 7.37 -7.94 6.27
CA SER A 131 7.13 -6.98 5.18
C SER A 131 7.03 -7.62 3.79
N ASP A 132 7.40 -8.90 3.64
CA ASP A 132 7.53 -9.64 2.37
C ASP A 132 6.24 -10.38 1.95
N VAL A 133 5.21 -10.39 2.81
CA VAL A 133 3.95 -11.09 2.53
C VAL A 133 2.96 -10.23 1.74
N ALA A 134 3.12 -8.91 1.77
CA ALA A 134 2.33 -7.93 1.03
C ALA A 134 3.11 -6.61 0.97
N SER A 135 3.18 -5.99 -0.21
CA SER A 135 3.67 -4.62 -0.35
C SER A 135 2.59 -3.59 0.04
N GLY A 136 2.92 -2.30 0.06
CA GLY A 136 1.97 -1.20 0.20
C GLY A 136 0.89 -1.24 -0.88
N ALA A 137 1.25 -1.49 -2.15
CA ALA A 137 0.27 -1.71 -3.23
C ALA A 137 -0.61 -2.94 -2.98
N GLY A 138 -0.03 -4.03 -2.45
CA GLY A 138 -0.77 -5.23 -2.09
C GLY A 138 -1.79 -4.97 -0.97
N CYS A 139 -1.43 -4.15 0.02
CA CYS A 139 -2.34 -3.71 1.08
C CYS A 139 -3.45 -2.80 0.52
N ALA A 140 -3.12 -1.85 -0.36
CA ALA A 140 -4.11 -1.00 -1.04
C ALA A 140 -5.09 -1.83 -1.88
N TYR A 141 -4.59 -2.85 -2.58
CA TYR A 141 -5.41 -3.80 -3.34
C TYR A 141 -6.40 -4.56 -2.46
N ALA A 142 -6.00 -5.00 -1.26
CA ALA A 142 -6.92 -5.67 -0.34
C ALA A 142 -8.15 -4.79 -0.03
N VAL A 143 -7.91 -3.49 0.23
CA VAL A 143 -8.99 -2.51 0.47
C VAL A 143 -9.80 -2.27 -0.80
N ALA A 144 -9.15 -2.11 -1.96
CA ALA A 144 -9.85 -1.95 -3.24
C ALA A 144 -10.79 -3.13 -3.54
N ARG A 145 -10.34 -4.36 -3.29
CA ARG A 145 -11.17 -5.57 -3.48
C ARG A 145 -12.32 -5.65 -2.48
N ALA A 146 -12.13 -5.16 -1.26
CA ALA A 146 -13.19 -5.03 -0.25
C ALA A 146 -14.22 -3.92 -0.59
N LEU A 147 -13.78 -2.85 -1.28
CA LEU A 147 -14.71 -1.83 -1.81
C LEU A 147 -15.66 -2.42 -2.85
N ALA A 148 -15.13 -3.22 -3.79
CA ALA A 148 -15.92 -3.93 -4.78
C ALA A 148 -15.18 -5.18 -5.32
N PRO A 149 -15.84 -6.36 -5.43
CA PRO A 149 -15.23 -7.56 -6.01
C PRO A 149 -14.76 -7.41 -7.46
N THR A 150 -15.32 -6.43 -8.20
CA THR A 150 -14.93 -6.12 -9.58
C THR A 150 -13.51 -5.57 -9.69
N ASN A 151 -12.92 -5.10 -8.59
CA ASN A 151 -11.54 -4.59 -8.55
C ASN A 151 -10.46 -5.69 -8.58
N ARG A 152 -10.84 -6.96 -8.78
CA ARG A 152 -9.88 -8.07 -8.96
C ARG A 152 -8.98 -7.89 -10.18
N ASP A 153 -9.40 -7.14 -11.19
CA ASP A 153 -8.57 -6.78 -12.35
C ASP A 153 -7.37 -5.90 -11.96
N LEU A 154 -7.46 -5.15 -10.86
CA LEU A 154 -6.35 -4.37 -10.33
C LEU A 154 -5.23 -5.22 -9.72
N ALA A 155 -5.42 -6.53 -9.60
CA ALA A 155 -4.38 -7.46 -9.15
C ALA A 155 -3.12 -7.38 -10.01
N ALA A 156 -3.26 -7.12 -11.32
CA ALA A 156 -2.12 -6.93 -12.21
C ALA A 156 -1.23 -5.76 -11.77
N VAL A 157 -1.84 -4.63 -11.41
CA VAL A 157 -1.14 -3.42 -10.94
C VAL A 157 -0.53 -3.66 -9.56
N ALA A 158 -1.23 -4.37 -8.68
CA ALA A 158 -0.74 -4.72 -7.35
C ALA A 158 0.52 -5.60 -7.41
N ILE A 159 0.55 -6.57 -8.33
CA ILE A 159 1.75 -7.39 -8.56
C ILE A 159 2.92 -6.57 -9.12
N VAL A 160 2.67 -5.55 -9.96
CA VAL A 160 3.75 -4.63 -10.39
C VAL A 160 4.35 -3.91 -9.18
N GLY A 161 3.54 -3.44 -8.24
CA GLY A 161 4.01 -2.85 -6.98
C GLY A 161 4.87 -3.81 -6.17
N ALA A 162 4.37 -5.03 -5.93
CA ALA A 162 5.10 -6.04 -5.18
C ALA A 162 6.44 -6.43 -5.82
N ILE A 163 6.51 -6.57 -7.15
CA ILE A 163 7.77 -6.84 -7.86
C ILE A 163 8.71 -5.62 -7.83
N GLY A 164 8.15 -4.41 -7.95
CA GLY A 164 8.88 -3.15 -7.82
C GLY A 164 9.52 -2.99 -6.44
N ASP A 165 8.84 -3.49 -5.41
CA ASP A 165 9.30 -3.56 -4.02
C ASP A 165 10.10 -4.85 -3.70
N VAL A 166 10.57 -5.56 -4.74
CA VAL A 166 11.45 -6.73 -4.62
C VAL A 166 10.91 -7.88 -3.74
N GLN A 167 9.59 -7.97 -3.56
CA GLN A 167 8.92 -8.91 -2.65
C GLN A 167 9.08 -10.38 -3.05
N ASP A 168 9.45 -10.66 -4.30
CA ASP A 168 9.66 -12.03 -4.80
C ASP A 168 11.13 -12.47 -4.75
N GLN A 169 12.06 -11.63 -4.28
CA GLN A 169 13.49 -11.90 -4.36
C GLN A 169 13.96 -13.08 -3.51
N GLU A 170 13.64 -13.11 -2.21
CA GLU A 170 14.18 -14.08 -1.26
C GLU A 170 13.92 -15.53 -1.71
N PHE A 171 12.68 -15.84 -2.07
CA PHE A 171 12.27 -17.20 -2.44
C PHE A 171 12.12 -17.40 -3.95
N ARG A 172 12.48 -16.39 -4.77
CA ARG A 172 12.26 -16.34 -6.22
C ARG A 172 10.81 -16.59 -6.65
N ARG A 173 9.89 -16.15 -5.79
CA ARG A 173 8.45 -16.30 -5.94
C ARG A 173 7.75 -15.37 -4.96
N LEU A 174 6.54 -14.93 -5.32
CA LEU A 174 5.65 -14.25 -4.38
C LEU A 174 5.19 -15.22 -3.27
N SER A 175 5.14 -14.74 -2.03
CA SER A 175 4.71 -15.48 -0.84
C SER A 175 3.48 -14.80 -0.20
N GLY A 176 2.97 -15.36 0.90
CA GLY A 176 1.96 -14.70 1.72
C GLY A 176 0.72 -14.20 0.95
N TYR A 177 0.29 -12.99 1.27
CA TYR A 177 -0.86 -12.35 0.63
C TYR A 177 -0.60 -12.01 -0.85
N ASN A 178 0.65 -11.72 -1.24
CA ASN A 178 1.01 -11.53 -2.64
C ASN A 178 0.64 -12.74 -3.51
N ARG A 179 0.69 -13.97 -2.95
CA ARG A 179 0.21 -15.18 -3.64
C ARG A 179 -1.30 -15.18 -3.87
N THR A 180 -2.07 -14.67 -2.91
CA THR A 180 -3.53 -14.49 -3.05
C THR A 180 -3.84 -13.49 -4.16
N ILE A 181 -3.15 -12.35 -4.19
CA ILE A 181 -3.31 -11.33 -5.25
C ILE A 181 -2.96 -11.92 -6.62
N LEU A 182 -1.85 -12.67 -6.72
CA LEU A 182 -1.47 -13.34 -7.96
C LEU A 182 -2.58 -14.28 -8.45
N GLN A 183 -3.19 -15.06 -7.55
CA GLN A 183 -4.27 -15.97 -7.92
C GLN A 183 -5.51 -15.21 -8.39
N ASP A 184 -5.90 -14.13 -7.70
CA ASP A 184 -7.02 -13.27 -8.13
C ASP A 184 -6.80 -12.75 -9.56
N GLY A 185 -5.58 -12.30 -9.88
CA GLY A 185 -5.27 -11.80 -11.22
C GLY A 185 -5.25 -12.88 -12.29
N ILE A 186 -4.85 -14.11 -11.94
CA ILE A 186 -4.96 -15.27 -12.85
C ILE A 186 -6.43 -15.59 -13.12
N ASP A 187 -7.26 -15.65 -12.06
CA ASP A 187 -8.68 -15.95 -12.16
C ASP A 187 -9.45 -14.87 -12.92
N ALA A 188 -9.05 -13.60 -12.78
CA ALA A 188 -9.57 -12.47 -13.53
C ALA A 188 -9.02 -12.37 -14.97
N GLY A 189 -8.05 -13.23 -15.35
CA GLY A 189 -7.46 -13.26 -16.69
C GLY A 189 -6.50 -12.10 -17.01
N VAL A 190 -6.05 -11.36 -16.00
CA VAL A 190 -5.13 -10.20 -16.16
C VAL A 190 -3.67 -10.54 -15.86
N LEU A 191 -3.40 -11.72 -15.28
CA LEU A 191 -2.05 -12.20 -14.98
C LEU A 191 -1.82 -13.63 -15.44
N ARG A 192 -0.55 -13.95 -15.71
CA ARG A 192 -0.06 -15.32 -15.89
C ARG A 192 1.26 -15.47 -15.15
N ALA A 193 1.44 -16.60 -14.45
CA ALA A 193 2.68 -16.94 -13.76
C ALA A 193 3.44 -18.01 -14.53
N HIS A 194 4.74 -17.79 -14.76
CA HIS A 194 5.62 -18.71 -15.47
C HIS A 194 6.94 -18.85 -14.72
N ILE A 195 7.60 -20.00 -14.88
CA ILE A 195 9.01 -20.17 -14.50
C ILE A 195 9.83 -19.66 -15.68
N ASP A 196 10.63 -18.62 -15.47
CA ASP A 196 11.43 -17.98 -16.51
C ASP A 196 12.63 -17.20 -15.92
N LEU A 197 13.46 -16.61 -16.77
CA LEU A 197 14.53 -15.68 -16.39
C LEU A 197 13.97 -14.42 -15.74
N ARG A 198 14.41 -14.13 -14.52
CA ARG A 198 14.02 -12.96 -13.72
C ARG A 198 14.98 -11.78 -13.91
N LEU A 199 15.34 -11.46 -15.15
CA LEU A 199 16.21 -10.30 -15.45
C LEU A 199 15.39 -9.15 -16.06
N PHE A 200 15.83 -7.91 -15.80
CA PHE A 200 15.18 -6.73 -16.36
C PHE A 200 15.37 -6.64 -17.89
N GLY A 201 14.30 -6.25 -18.58
CA GLY A 201 14.33 -5.94 -20.01
C GLY A 201 13.79 -7.04 -20.94
N ARG A 202 13.13 -8.08 -20.41
CA ARG A 202 12.49 -9.14 -21.20
C ARG A 202 11.69 -8.62 -22.40
N GLU A 203 10.88 -7.58 -22.19
CA GLU A 203 9.96 -7.05 -23.20
C GLU A 203 10.60 -6.01 -24.13
N THR A 204 11.67 -5.35 -23.69
CA THR A 204 12.16 -4.10 -24.31
C THR A 204 13.64 -4.09 -24.65
N ARG A 205 14.39 -5.15 -24.33
CA ARG A 205 15.83 -5.26 -24.58
C ARG A 205 16.15 -6.53 -25.38
N PRO A 206 17.14 -6.48 -26.29
CA PRO A 206 17.67 -7.69 -26.89
C PRO A 206 18.38 -8.54 -25.82
N ALA A 207 18.41 -9.86 -26.03
CA ALA A 207 18.92 -10.83 -25.05
C ALA A 207 20.33 -10.49 -24.51
N TYR A 208 21.25 -10.06 -25.38
CA TYR A 208 22.61 -9.70 -24.97
C TYR A 208 22.66 -8.49 -24.02
N LYS A 209 21.71 -7.53 -24.12
CA LYS A 209 21.61 -6.41 -23.18
C LYS A 209 20.97 -6.81 -21.86
N MET A 210 19.99 -7.72 -21.89
CA MET A 210 19.40 -8.31 -20.68
C MET A 210 20.48 -9.01 -19.84
N LEU A 211 21.38 -9.77 -20.49
CA LEU A 211 22.53 -10.41 -19.83
C LEU A 211 23.59 -9.40 -19.38
N GLN A 212 23.98 -8.46 -20.25
CA GLN A 212 25.02 -7.46 -19.93
C GLN A 212 24.67 -6.62 -18.69
N TYR A 213 23.40 -6.32 -18.48
CA TYR A 213 22.93 -5.52 -17.35
C TYR A 213 22.37 -6.36 -16.19
N ALA A 214 22.61 -7.68 -16.17
CA ALA A 214 22.22 -8.53 -15.06
C ALA A 214 23.06 -8.21 -13.81
N SER A 215 22.46 -7.53 -12.85
CA SER A 215 23.06 -7.22 -11.55
C SER A 215 22.49 -8.06 -10.40
N ASP A 216 21.38 -8.74 -10.63
CA ASP A 216 20.71 -9.55 -9.61
C ASP A 216 19.98 -10.77 -10.22
N PRO A 217 20.58 -11.98 -10.14
CA PRO A 217 21.95 -12.20 -9.69
C PRO A 217 22.94 -11.61 -10.70
N TRP A 218 24.09 -11.13 -10.21
CA TRP A 218 25.24 -10.88 -11.07
C TRP A 218 25.67 -12.20 -11.74
N ILE A 219 25.87 -12.19 -13.05
CA ILE A 219 26.26 -13.39 -13.80
C ILE A 219 27.78 -13.38 -14.01
N PRO A 220 28.55 -14.29 -13.37
CA PRO A 220 30.00 -14.27 -13.50
C PRO A 220 30.48 -14.59 -14.91
N ARG A 221 31.50 -13.84 -15.35
CA ARG A 221 32.22 -14.08 -16.63
C ARG A 221 31.35 -13.89 -17.88
N LEU A 222 30.26 -13.15 -17.76
CA LEU A 222 29.46 -12.60 -18.85
C LEU A 222 29.68 -11.09 -18.99
#